data_AF-A0A382EZG2-F1
#
_entry.id   AF-A0A382EZG2-F1
#
_cell.length_a   1.000
_cell.length_b   1.000
_cell.length_c   1.000
_cell.angle_alpha   90.00
_cell.angle_beta   90.00
_cell.angle_gamma   90.00
#
_symmetry.space_group_name_H-M   'P 1'
#
loop_
_entity.id
_entity.type
_entity.pdbx_description
1 polymer ?
#
loop_
_entity_poly.entity_id
_entity_poly.type
_entity_poly.pdbx_seq_one_letter_code
_entity_poly.pdbx_strand_id
1 'polypeptide(L)'
;DDAVTSDKLANNIDIAGTLDATGLITADAGVSVTGNIDILAEGDLRLQDASGGQYAALQAPTTISSSYTLTLPADDGDADQVLSTNGSGVLDWVTSGGLYSEWVVAPAHHTVQASGEQIICNHASTGINVTLPAGVTGYTVTIKNVGAALVTVVRNGSEKINSVNENATMPTGNAAQLVWTGDAAIGWTVL
;
A
#
# COMPACT_ATOMS: atom_id res chain seq x y z
N ASP A 1 9.89 -59.14 -29.35
CA ASP A 1 9.51 -58.47 -28.10
C ASP A 1 9.62 -56.99 -28.36
N ASP A 2 8.49 -56.29 -28.39
CA ASP A 2 8.45 -54.86 -28.71
C ASP A 2 8.56 -54.05 -27.41
N ALA A 3 9.59 -54.38 -26.62
CA ALA A 3 9.88 -53.68 -25.39
C ALA A 3 10.08 -52.19 -25.71
N VAL A 4 9.45 -51.33 -24.91
CA VAL A 4 9.69 -49.89 -24.96
C VAL A 4 11.06 -49.66 -24.34
N THR A 5 12.06 -49.40 -25.17
CA THR A 5 13.42 -49.06 -24.74
C THR A 5 13.52 -47.57 -24.43
N SER A 6 14.53 -47.18 -23.66
CA SER A 6 14.83 -45.78 -23.33
C SER A 6 14.88 -44.87 -24.58
N ASP A 7 15.40 -45.40 -25.69
CA ASP A 7 15.51 -44.69 -26.97
C ASP A 7 14.13 -44.34 -27.58
N LYS A 8 13.08 -45.13 -27.30
CA LYS A 8 11.72 -44.85 -27.79
C LYS A 8 11.00 -43.74 -27.00
N LEU A 9 11.49 -43.39 -25.81
CA LEU A 9 10.92 -42.36 -24.94
C LEU A 9 11.80 -41.12 -24.80
N ALA A 10 12.93 -41.07 -25.52
CA ALA A 10 13.99 -40.08 -25.31
C ALA A 10 13.63 -38.62 -25.68
N ASN A 11 12.50 -38.40 -26.34
CA ASN A 11 12.07 -37.05 -26.76
C ASN A 11 10.82 -36.60 -26.01
N ASN A 12 9.65 -37.11 -26.41
CA ASN A 12 8.36 -36.68 -25.89
C ASN A 12 7.48 -37.91 -25.74
N ILE A 13 6.88 -38.05 -24.56
CA ILE A 13 5.77 -38.96 -24.34
C ILE A 13 4.51 -38.11 -24.51
N ASP A 14 3.80 -38.32 -25.62
CA ASP A 14 2.47 -37.75 -25.81
C ASP A 14 1.42 -38.72 -25.29
N ILE A 15 0.61 -38.25 -24.34
CA ILE A 15 -0.52 -38.99 -23.80
C ILE A 15 -1.76 -38.26 -24.29
N ALA A 16 -2.43 -38.81 -25.29
CA ALA A 16 -3.62 -38.21 -25.91
C ALA A 16 -4.83 -38.09 -24.95
N GLY A 17 -4.68 -38.51 -23.69
CA GLY A 17 -5.71 -38.47 -22.65
C GLY A 17 -5.11 -38.10 -21.30
N THR A 18 -5.64 -38.68 -20.23
CA THR A 18 -5.19 -38.40 -18.87
C THR A 18 -4.04 -39.30 -18.46
N LEU A 19 -2.99 -38.72 -17.88
CA LEU A 19 -2.02 -39.47 -17.08
C LEU A 19 -2.56 -39.63 -15.66
N ASP A 20 -2.78 -40.87 -15.22
CA ASP A 20 -3.09 -41.21 -13.83
C ASP A 20 -1.85 -41.82 -13.18
N ALA A 21 -1.26 -41.12 -12.21
CA ALA A 21 -0.08 -41.56 -11.49
C ALA A 21 -0.41 -41.69 -9.99
N THR A 22 -0.24 -42.88 -9.44
CA THR A 22 -0.49 -43.17 -8.01
C THR A 22 0.64 -42.73 -7.09
N GLY A 23 1.76 -42.27 -7.65
CA GLY A 23 2.97 -41.87 -6.93
C GLY A 23 3.44 -40.47 -7.29
N LEU A 24 4.68 -40.16 -6.88
CA LEU A 24 5.31 -38.88 -7.17
C LEU A 24 5.54 -38.70 -8.68
N ILE A 25 5.16 -37.53 -9.19
CA ILE A 25 5.60 -37.03 -10.49
C ILE A 25 6.73 -36.04 -10.24
N THR A 26 7.90 -36.28 -10.84
CA THR A 26 9.04 -35.36 -10.80
C THR A 26 9.30 -34.84 -12.20
N ALA A 27 9.37 -33.51 -12.35
CA ALA A 27 9.84 -32.85 -13.56
C ALA A 27 11.22 -32.25 -13.28
N ASP A 28 12.20 -32.55 -14.15
CA ASP A 28 13.58 -32.07 -14.01
C ASP A 28 13.76 -30.60 -14.47
N ALA A 29 12.71 -30.04 -15.09
CA ALA A 29 12.65 -28.65 -15.54
C ALA A 29 11.36 -27.98 -15.02
N GLY A 30 10.71 -27.16 -15.84
CA GLY A 30 9.44 -26.51 -15.49
C GLY A 30 8.22 -27.38 -15.77
N VAL A 31 7.11 -27.03 -15.14
CA VAL A 31 5.77 -27.52 -15.46
C VAL A 31 4.99 -26.39 -16.13
N SER A 32 4.48 -26.64 -17.34
CA SER A 32 3.57 -25.72 -18.05
C SER A 32 2.20 -26.38 -18.17
N VAL A 33 1.17 -25.72 -17.63
CA VAL A 33 -0.21 -26.25 -17.60
C VAL A 33 -1.10 -25.33 -18.42
N THR A 34 -1.84 -25.90 -19.37
CA THR A 34 -2.92 -25.17 -20.06
C THR A 34 -4.20 -25.39 -19.26
N GLY A 35 -4.55 -24.44 -18.40
CA GLY A 35 -5.70 -24.54 -17.49
C GLY A 35 -5.31 -24.36 -16.03
N ASN A 36 -6.10 -24.97 -15.14
CA ASN A 36 -5.92 -24.84 -13.69
C ASN A 36 -5.06 -25.98 -13.14
N ILE A 37 -4.41 -25.71 -12.00
CA ILE A 37 -3.85 -26.74 -11.12
C ILE A 37 -4.80 -26.84 -9.92
N ASP A 38 -5.50 -27.96 -9.78
CA ASP A 38 -6.35 -28.23 -8.62
C ASP A 38 -5.56 -29.02 -7.57
N ILE A 39 -5.29 -28.39 -6.42
CA ILE A 39 -4.67 -29.03 -5.25
C ILE A 39 -5.77 -29.41 -4.27
N LEU A 40 -6.05 -30.71 -4.16
CA LEU A 40 -7.21 -31.21 -3.44
C LEU A 40 -6.94 -31.36 -1.93
N ALA A 41 -8.02 -31.45 -1.14
CA ALA A 41 -8.00 -31.80 0.28
C ALA A 41 -7.05 -30.96 1.16
N GLU A 42 -7.12 -29.63 1.02
CA GLU A 42 -6.27 -28.66 1.76
C GLU A 42 -4.75 -28.86 1.52
N GLY A 43 -4.37 -29.47 0.40
CA GLY A 43 -2.98 -29.49 -0.02
C GLY A 43 -2.46 -28.08 -0.31
N ASP A 44 -1.18 -27.84 -0.02
CA ASP A 44 -0.55 -26.54 -0.19
C ASP A 44 0.19 -26.45 -1.54
N LEU A 45 0.25 -25.25 -2.13
CA LEU A 45 1.34 -24.93 -3.05
C LEU A 45 2.60 -24.68 -2.23
N ARG A 46 3.63 -25.52 -2.38
CA ARG A 46 4.90 -25.41 -1.64
C ARG A 46 6.03 -24.94 -2.53
N LEU A 47 6.69 -23.87 -2.10
CA LEU A 47 7.90 -23.30 -2.70
C LEU A 47 9.09 -23.73 -1.84
N GLN A 48 9.79 -24.77 -2.29
CA GLN A 48 10.92 -25.36 -1.57
C GLN A 48 12.07 -24.37 -1.43
N ASP A 49 12.75 -24.42 -0.29
CA ASP A 49 14.00 -23.72 -0.09
C ASP A 49 15.16 -24.41 -0.83
N ALA A 50 16.32 -23.75 -0.88
CA ALA A 50 17.49 -24.29 -1.57
C ALA A 50 18.10 -25.52 -0.86
N SER A 51 17.78 -25.75 0.41
CA SER A 51 18.38 -26.82 1.22
C SER A 51 17.58 -28.14 1.16
N GLY A 52 16.38 -28.11 0.58
CA GLY A 52 15.56 -29.31 0.32
C GLY A 52 14.81 -29.85 1.54
N GLY A 53 14.59 -29.03 2.56
CA GLY A 53 13.90 -29.46 3.79
C GLY A 53 12.90 -28.45 4.35
N GLN A 54 12.95 -27.20 3.92
CA GLN A 54 12.02 -26.15 4.33
C GLN A 54 11.30 -25.59 3.09
N TYR A 55 10.17 -24.93 3.30
CA TYR A 55 9.40 -24.31 2.22
C TYR A 55 8.58 -23.12 2.71
N ALA A 56 8.24 -22.22 1.79
CA ALA A 56 7.12 -21.29 1.93
C ALA A 56 5.88 -21.92 1.27
N ALA A 57 4.68 -21.72 1.83
CA ALA A 57 3.46 -22.34 1.32
C ALA A 57 2.29 -21.37 1.20
N LEU A 58 1.44 -21.62 0.21
CA LEU A 58 0.10 -21.05 0.11
C LEU A 58 -0.92 -22.16 0.36
N GLN A 59 -1.73 -21.97 1.40
CA GLN A 59 -2.71 -22.95 1.89
C GLN A 59 -4.13 -22.38 1.78
N ALA A 60 -5.07 -23.20 1.33
CA ALA A 60 -6.49 -22.88 1.37
C ALA A 60 -7.06 -23.04 2.79
N PRO A 61 -8.03 -22.23 3.23
CA PRO A 61 -8.74 -22.46 4.48
C PRO A 61 -9.51 -23.80 4.48
N THR A 62 -9.68 -24.41 5.65
CA THR A 62 -10.47 -25.65 5.83
C THR A 62 -11.90 -25.56 5.32
N THR A 63 -12.48 -24.37 5.28
CA THR A 63 -13.81 -24.16 4.69
C THR A 63 -13.85 -22.83 3.96
N ILE A 64 -14.27 -22.87 2.69
CA ILE A 64 -14.55 -21.71 1.86
C ILE A 64 -16.07 -21.69 1.61
N SER A 65 -16.75 -20.63 2.03
CA SER A 65 -18.21 -20.50 1.89
C SER A 65 -18.67 -20.25 0.46
N SER A 66 -17.83 -19.62 -0.35
CA SER A 66 -18.02 -19.43 -1.80
C SER A 66 -16.65 -19.33 -2.46
N SER A 67 -16.48 -19.96 -3.62
CA SER A 67 -15.25 -19.82 -4.41
C SER A 67 -14.98 -18.34 -4.72
N TYR A 68 -13.70 -17.96 -4.65
CA TYR A 68 -13.21 -16.65 -5.04
C TYR A 68 -11.89 -16.79 -5.78
N THR A 69 -11.60 -15.81 -6.64
CA THR A 69 -10.32 -15.69 -7.33
C THR A 69 -9.71 -14.35 -6.94
N LEU A 70 -8.44 -14.35 -6.56
CA LEU A 70 -7.65 -13.13 -6.39
C LEU A 70 -6.89 -12.86 -7.68
N THR A 71 -7.27 -11.82 -8.40
CA THR A 71 -6.63 -11.39 -9.65
C THR A 71 -5.47 -10.48 -9.32
N LEU A 72 -4.25 -10.88 -9.68
CA LEU A 72 -3.04 -10.08 -9.47
C LEU A 72 -3.07 -8.79 -10.31
N PRO A 73 -2.36 -7.73 -9.88
CA PRO A 73 -2.13 -6.52 -10.67
C PRO A 73 -1.33 -6.82 -11.94
N ALA A 74 -1.31 -5.85 -12.87
CA ALA A 74 -0.60 -5.99 -14.15
C ALA A 74 0.94 -5.85 -14.02
N ASP A 75 1.41 -5.29 -12.91
CA ASP A 75 2.82 -5.07 -12.59
C ASP A 75 3.15 -5.52 -11.15
N ASP A 76 4.40 -5.34 -10.75
CA ASP A 76 4.94 -5.69 -9.44
C ASP A 76 4.91 -4.54 -8.42
N GLY A 77 4.30 -3.41 -8.77
CA GLY A 77 4.14 -2.24 -7.91
C GLY A 77 5.39 -1.37 -7.79
N ASP A 78 5.21 -0.20 -7.19
CA ASP A 78 6.30 0.69 -6.79
C ASP A 78 6.86 0.32 -5.41
N ALA A 79 8.04 0.87 -5.09
CA ALA A 79 8.61 0.76 -3.74
C ALA A 79 7.60 1.22 -2.66
N ASP A 80 7.60 0.50 -1.54
CA ASP A 80 6.74 0.75 -0.37
C ASP A 80 5.21 0.62 -0.61
N GLN A 81 4.80 0.06 -1.75
CA GLN A 81 3.40 -0.35 -1.96
C GLN A 81 3.11 -1.72 -1.35
N VAL A 82 1.84 -1.95 -1.05
CA VAL A 82 1.31 -3.22 -0.54
C VAL A 82 0.21 -3.73 -1.46
N LEU A 83 0.15 -5.06 -1.61
CA LEU A 83 -0.91 -5.72 -2.36
C LEU A 83 -2.20 -5.70 -1.54
N SER A 84 -3.21 -4.99 -2.03
CA SER A 84 -4.49 -4.80 -1.35
C SER A 84 -5.63 -5.44 -2.13
N THR A 85 -6.65 -5.92 -1.43
CA THR A 85 -7.87 -6.49 -2.02
C THR A 85 -9.01 -5.49 -1.97
N ASN A 86 -9.82 -5.42 -3.04
CA ASN A 86 -11.07 -4.65 -3.03
C ASN A 86 -12.26 -5.41 -2.41
N GLY A 87 -12.03 -6.60 -1.83
CA GLY A 87 -13.07 -7.44 -1.25
C GLY A 87 -13.95 -8.16 -2.28
N SER A 88 -13.66 -8.03 -3.57
CA SER A 88 -14.40 -8.64 -4.69
C SER A 88 -13.46 -9.38 -5.68
N GLY A 89 -12.26 -9.75 -5.23
CA GLY A 89 -11.33 -10.59 -6.00
C GLY A 89 -10.38 -9.86 -6.95
N VAL A 90 -10.38 -8.53 -6.96
CA VAL A 90 -9.34 -7.75 -7.66
C VAL A 90 -8.33 -7.27 -6.64
N LEU A 91 -7.06 -7.54 -6.91
CA LEU A 91 -5.94 -7.00 -6.14
C LEU A 91 -5.34 -5.79 -6.86
N ASP A 92 -4.81 -4.86 -6.09
CA ASP A 92 -4.13 -3.66 -6.58
C ASP A 92 -2.95 -3.29 -5.68
N TRP A 93 -1.95 -2.59 -6.21
CA TRP A 93 -0.87 -2.01 -5.41
C TRP A 93 -1.31 -0.66 -4.87
N VAL A 94 -1.26 -0.52 -3.54
CA VAL A 94 -1.61 0.74 -2.86
C VAL A 94 -0.44 1.20 -2.02
N THR A 95 -0.26 2.52 -1.89
CA THR A 95 0.72 3.08 -0.95
C THR A 95 0.43 2.57 0.47
N SER A 96 1.45 1.97 1.09
CA SER A 96 1.36 1.48 2.46
C SER A 96 1.40 2.66 3.43
N GLY A 97 0.31 2.95 4.13
CA GLY A 97 0.29 4.00 5.15
C GLY A 97 -1.10 4.41 5.61
N GLY A 98 -1.20 4.89 6.85
CA GLY A 98 -2.35 5.69 7.28
C GLY A 98 -2.32 7.06 6.60
N LEU A 99 -3.39 7.85 6.76
CA LEU A 99 -3.47 9.20 6.15
C LEU A 99 -2.27 10.09 6.53
N TYR A 100 -1.67 9.90 7.70
CA TYR A 100 -0.59 10.76 8.18
C TYR A 100 0.78 10.41 7.62
N SER A 101 1.50 11.43 7.13
CA SER A 101 2.90 11.31 6.72
C SER A 101 3.83 11.14 7.92
N GLU A 102 5.09 10.78 7.66
CA GLU A 102 6.17 11.00 8.63
C GLU A 102 6.26 12.49 9.02
N TRP A 103 6.81 12.75 10.21
CA TRP A 103 6.96 14.12 10.72
C TRP A 103 8.06 14.88 9.97
N VAL A 104 7.69 16.01 9.36
CA VAL A 104 8.64 16.97 8.78
C VAL A 104 9.12 17.92 9.86
N VAL A 105 10.42 17.95 10.15
CA VAL A 105 11.03 18.99 11.00
C VAL A 105 11.44 20.15 10.10
N ALA A 106 10.58 21.15 9.96
CA ALA A 106 10.77 22.27 9.05
C ALA A 106 11.70 23.35 9.66
N PRO A 107 12.88 23.60 9.06
CA PRO A 107 13.78 24.67 9.50
C PRO A 107 13.51 26.01 8.79
N ALA A 108 12.62 26.03 7.81
CA ALA A 108 12.27 27.19 6.99
C ALA A 108 10.79 27.15 6.62
N HIS A 109 10.34 28.09 5.78
CA HIS A 109 8.97 28.10 5.26
C HIS A 109 8.62 26.79 4.57
N HIS A 110 7.40 26.32 4.77
CA HIS A 110 6.92 25.04 4.28
C HIS A 110 5.58 25.18 3.59
N THR A 111 5.38 24.47 2.49
CA THR A 111 4.08 24.37 1.82
C THR A 111 3.64 22.91 1.93
N VAL A 112 2.47 22.69 2.52
CA VAL A 112 1.87 21.36 2.66
C VAL A 112 1.58 20.79 1.28
N GLN A 113 1.98 19.55 1.03
CA GLN A 113 1.85 18.89 -0.27
C GLN A 113 0.60 18.01 -0.35
N ALA A 114 0.17 17.40 0.78
CA ALA A 114 -0.94 16.46 0.81
C ALA A 114 -1.70 16.50 2.14
N SER A 115 -2.90 15.89 2.14
CA SER A 115 -3.63 15.64 3.40
C SER A 115 -2.84 14.71 4.31
N GLY A 116 -2.93 14.95 5.61
CA GLY A 116 -2.26 14.17 6.66
C GLY A 116 -0.81 14.57 6.90
N GLU A 117 -0.30 15.61 6.27
CA GLU A 117 1.07 16.05 6.54
C GLU A 117 1.23 16.58 7.98
N GLN A 118 2.33 16.20 8.63
CA GLN A 118 2.63 16.53 10.03
C GLN A 118 3.95 17.30 10.14
N ILE A 119 3.91 18.51 10.70
CA ILE A 119 5.03 19.46 10.62
C ILE A 119 5.43 19.95 12.02
N ILE A 120 6.71 19.87 12.34
CA ILE A 120 7.36 20.53 13.47
C ILE A 120 8.15 21.72 12.93
N CYS A 121 7.63 22.92 13.15
CA CYS A 121 8.35 24.16 12.85
C CYS A 121 9.42 24.39 13.93
N ASN A 122 10.69 24.32 13.54
CA ASN A 122 11.82 24.45 14.43
C ASN A 122 12.87 25.41 13.85
N HIS A 123 12.79 26.69 14.25
CA HIS A 123 13.79 27.67 13.90
C HIS A 123 14.13 28.57 15.09
N ALA A 124 15.40 28.94 15.21
CA ALA A 124 15.97 29.52 16.42
C ALA A 124 15.55 30.98 16.69
N SER A 125 15.16 31.73 15.66
CA SER A 125 14.90 33.18 15.79
C SER A 125 13.92 33.76 14.77
N THR A 126 13.89 33.23 13.55
CA THR A 126 12.97 33.67 12.48
C THR A 126 11.68 32.85 12.49
N GLY A 127 10.54 33.53 12.27
CA GLY A 127 9.24 32.87 12.10
C GLY A 127 9.16 32.04 10.82
N ILE A 128 8.36 30.98 10.87
CA ILE A 128 8.11 30.07 9.73
C ILE A 128 6.69 30.28 9.23
N ASN A 129 6.54 30.39 7.90
CA ASN A 129 5.25 30.29 7.23
C ASN A 129 4.97 28.83 6.88
N VAL A 130 3.81 28.32 7.29
CA VAL A 130 3.27 27.04 6.82
C VAL A 130 2.06 27.33 5.94
N THR A 131 2.19 27.10 4.64
CA THR A 131 1.09 27.31 3.68
C THR A 131 0.23 26.06 3.59
N LEU A 132 -1.05 26.21 3.89
CA LEU A 132 -2.05 25.13 3.81
C LEU A 132 -2.26 24.68 2.35
N PRO A 133 -2.62 23.41 2.11
CA PRO A 133 -2.94 22.93 0.77
C PRO A 133 -4.33 23.42 0.35
N ALA A 134 -4.72 23.17 -0.90
CA ALA A 134 -6.08 23.43 -1.34
C ALA A 134 -7.10 22.59 -0.56
N GLY A 135 -8.20 23.23 -0.15
CA GLY A 135 -9.24 22.64 0.67
C GLY A 135 -10.02 21.56 -0.07
N VAL A 136 -9.92 20.32 0.41
CA VAL A 136 -10.76 19.18 0.00
C VAL A 136 -11.43 18.63 1.26
N THR A 137 -12.73 18.32 1.22
CA THR A 137 -13.50 17.91 2.41
C THR A 137 -12.79 16.80 3.17
N GLY A 138 -12.52 17.03 4.46
CA GLY A 138 -11.84 16.07 5.33
C GLY A 138 -10.30 16.09 5.25
N TYR A 139 -9.70 16.92 4.40
CA TYR A 139 -8.24 17.09 4.43
C TYR A 139 -7.77 17.62 5.78
N THR A 140 -6.61 17.16 6.24
CA THR A 140 -6.06 17.54 7.53
C THR A 140 -4.58 17.85 7.50
N VAL A 141 -4.12 18.74 8.38
CA VAL A 141 -2.71 19.10 8.58
C VAL A 141 -2.44 19.25 10.07
N THR A 142 -1.32 18.70 10.55
CA THR A 142 -0.87 18.88 11.94
C THR A 142 0.36 19.78 11.97
N ILE A 143 0.33 20.83 12.80
CA ILE A 143 1.42 21.80 12.92
C ILE A 143 1.79 21.96 14.40
N LYS A 144 3.08 21.85 14.70
CA LYS A 144 3.68 22.12 16.01
C LYS A 144 4.71 23.24 15.87
N ASN A 145 4.63 24.25 16.72
CA ASN A 145 5.72 25.22 16.87
C ASN A 145 6.60 24.86 18.08
N VAL A 146 7.86 24.52 17.82
CA VAL A 146 8.90 24.38 18.85
C VAL A 146 9.98 25.46 18.74
N GLY A 147 9.96 26.26 17.67
CA GLY A 147 10.88 27.36 17.43
C GLY A 147 10.59 28.58 18.31
N ALA A 148 11.55 29.49 18.41
CA ALA A 148 11.46 30.65 19.30
C ALA A 148 10.55 31.78 18.78
N ALA A 149 10.22 31.76 17.49
CA ALA A 149 9.42 32.78 16.83
C ALA A 149 8.02 32.28 16.47
N LEU A 150 7.14 33.22 16.14
CA LEU A 150 5.76 32.95 15.75
C LEU A 150 5.73 32.16 14.42
N VAL A 151 4.96 31.09 14.38
CA VAL A 151 4.61 30.41 13.13
C VAL A 151 3.38 31.09 12.55
N THR A 152 3.41 31.40 11.26
CA THR A 152 2.24 31.89 10.53
C THR A 152 1.67 30.75 9.70
N VAL A 153 0.42 30.38 9.97
CA VAL A 153 -0.33 29.43 9.14
C VAL A 153 -0.97 30.24 8.02
N VAL A 154 -0.42 30.09 6.82
CA VAL A 154 -0.80 30.84 5.62
C VAL A 154 -1.94 30.11 4.91
N ARG A 155 -2.98 30.86 4.58
CA ARG A 155 -4.15 30.37 3.83
C ARG A 155 -3.78 30.05 2.38
N ASN A 156 -4.44 29.05 1.79
CA ASN A 156 -4.42 28.86 0.35
C ASN A 156 -5.43 29.82 -0.31
N GLY A 157 -4.95 30.91 -0.91
CA GLY A 157 -5.82 31.90 -1.55
C GLY A 157 -6.84 32.51 -0.58
N SER A 158 -8.14 32.38 -0.88
CA SER A 158 -9.25 32.92 -0.07
C SER A 158 -9.83 31.93 0.95
N GLU A 159 -9.27 30.73 1.07
CA GLU A 159 -9.72 29.72 2.02
C GLU A 159 -9.55 30.21 3.45
N LYS A 160 -10.64 30.27 4.22
CA LYS A 160 -10.62 30.82 5.59
C LYS A 160 -10.00 29.86 6.60
N ILE A 161 -9.59 30.39 7.75
CA ILE A 161 -9.22 29.59 8.94
C ILE A 161 -10.17 30.00 10.07
N ASN A 162 -10.87 29.04 10.69
CA ASN A 162 -11.86 29.28 11.76
C ASN A 162 -12.89 30.38 11.41
N SER A 163 -13.41 30.36 10.18
CA SER A 163 -14.33 31.37 9.62
C SER A 163 -13.74 32.78 9.44
N VAL A 164 -12.42 32.96 9.61
CA VAL A 164 -11.70 34.23 9.48
C VAL A 164 -10.94 34.30 8.15
N ASN A 165 -11.02 35.46 7.47
CA ASN A 165 -10.33 35.73 6.20
C ASN A 165 -8.91 36.28 6.40
N GLU A 166 -8.14 35.70 7.33
CA GLU A 166 -6.79 36.13 7.68
C GLU A 166 -5.91 34.93 8.03
N ASN A 167 -4.59 35.07 7.85
CA ASN A 167 -3.66 34.02 8.27
C ASN A 167 -3.72 33.84 9.78
N ALA A 168 -3.58 32.61 10.25
CA ALA A 168 -3.50 32.32 11.67
C ALA A 168 -2.05 32.38 12.16
N THR A 169 -1.86 32.52 13.47
CA THR A 169 -0.54 32.57 14.09
C THR A 169 -0.46 31.60 15.26
N MET A 170 0.68 30.94 15.42
CA MET A 170 0.91 29.92 16.45
C MET A 170 2.17 30.26 17.27
N PRO A 171 2.01 30.67 18.54
CA PRO A 171 3.13 30.90 19.45
C PRO A 171 3.99 29.66 19.70
N THR A 172 5.21 29.88 20.21
CA THR A 172 6.11 28.81 20.65
C THR A 172 5.42 27.89 21.66
N GLY A 173 5.59 26.58 21.48
CA GLY A 173 5.03 25.56 22.36
C GLY A 173 3.62 25.12 21.98
N ASN A 174 2.93 25.80 21.06
CA ASN A 174 1.59 25.41 20.64
C ASN A 174 1.63 24.35 19.54
N ALA A 175 0.55 23.56 19.47
CA ALA A 175 0.25 22.64 18.38
C ALA A 175 -1.21 22.83 17.98
N ALA A 176 -1.52 22.56 16.71
CA ALA A 176 -2.88 22.51 16.21
C ALA A 176 -2.98 21.45 15.11
N GLN A 177 -4.11 20.75 15.10
CA GLN A 177 -4.57 20.06 13.91
C GLN A 177 -5.62 20.93 13.23
N LEU A 178 -5.51 21.07 11.91
CA LEU A 178 -6.51 21.74 11.08
C LEU A 178 -7.22 20.72 10.20
N VAL A 179 -8.53 20.88 10.01
CA VAL A 179 -9.33 20.06 9.11
C VAL A 179 -10.17 20.95 8.19
N TRP A 180 -10.15 20.67 6.89
CA TRP A 180 -11.03 21.37 5.94
C TRP A 180 -12.46 20.86 6.04
N THR A 181 -13.38 21.77 6.31
CA THR A 181 -14.79 21.44 6.57
C THR A 181 -15.61 21.10 5.33
N GLY A 182 -15.12 21.44 4.13
CA GLY A 182 -15.90 21.39 2.89
C GLY A 182 -16.75 22.65 2.63
N ASP A 183 -16.83 23.58 3.60
CA ASP A 183 -17.53 24.86 3.48
C ASP A 183 -16.51 26.02 3.50
N ALA A 184 -16.41 26.77 2.40
CA ALA A 184 -15.50 27.89 2.28
C ALA A 184 -15.80 29.06 3.25
N ALA A 185 -17.03 29.15 3.78
CA ALA A 185 -17.39 30.15 4.78
C ALA A 185 -16.75 29.89 6.14
N ILE A 186 -16.52 28.62 6.49
CA ILE A 186 -15.84 28.16 7.71
C ILE A 186 -14.35 27.94 7.42
N GLY A 187 -14.06 27.21 6.34
CA GLY A 187 -12.74 26.88 5.86
C GLY A 187 -12.04 25.81 6.70
N TRP A 188 -10.74 25.99 6.93
CA TRP A 188 -9.93 25.15 7.80
C TRP A 188 -10.28 25.42 9.26
N THR A 189 -10.79 24.41 9.97
CA THR A 189 -11.09 24.52 11.40
C THR A 189 -9.97 23.92 12.24
N VAL A 190 -9.58 24.61 13.31
CA VAL A 190 -8.63 24.10 14.30
C VAL A 190 -9.35 23.18 15.28
N LEU A 191 -8.76 22.03 15.61
CA LEU A 191 -9.19 21.09 16.65
C LEU A 191 -8.52 21.38 17.99
#